data_AF-A0A3A0CJ92-F1
#
_entry.id   AF-A0A3A0CJ92-F1
#
_cell.length_a   1.000
_cell.length_b   1.000
_cell.length_c   1.000
_cell.angle_alpha   90.00
_cell.angle_beta   90.00
_cell.angle_gamma   90.00
#
_symmetry.space_group_name_H-M   'P 1'
#
loop_
_entity.id
_entity.type
_entity.pdbx_description
1 polymer ?
#
loop_
_entity_poly.entity_id
_entity_poly.type
_entity_poly.pdbx_seq_one_letter_code
_entity_poly.pdbx_strand_id
1 'polypeptide(L)'
;MSHPIAPFQPDSKLDTIFAMDKLRDPWVRGVALTLFVVIILATATRVSPPTPLTGERPVAGPAAREAAFTPSGEHYAWLNRRQRARYEPLAARIPPPDGCARVKLAARGFANWLRHLPAAPADTPVTTGRRKVVMKPGDPRLAAVLLLQPTNDRLLAGANMLLRLRAEFLWSGEKLDGIGFHFTSGHLATWESWAKGERPRVKGRDVSFEPAFDADAGRESFCSYLETIFQYASGHSVSLDTTPVTDGSVAPGDILLRNARKGSYALMVLDACTGPNGELHILLADAGMPAQTLYIPRGSDGGPWLAVSQSRDLVLADGRALRLADLRRWK
;
A
#
# COMPACT_ATOMS: atom_id res chain seq x y z
N MET A 1 31.03 -19.74 49.55
CA MET A 1 29.85 -18.86 49.71
C MET A 1 28.87 -19.25 48.62
N SER A 2 28.03 -20.19 49.00
CA SER A 2 27.08 -20.92 48.16
C SER A 2 25.70 -20.45 48.57
N HIS A 3 24.83 -20.11 47.63
CA HIS A 3 23.45 -20.62 47.61
C HIS A 3 22.78 -20.28 46.26
N PRO A 4 22.17 -21.27 45.59
CA PRO A 4 21.35 -21.08 44.41
C PRO A 4 19.92 -20.70 44.81
N ILE A 5 19.28 -19.85 43.99
CA ILE A 5 17.86 -19.49 44.15
C ILE A 5 17.02 -20.57 43.44
N ALA A 6 16.28 -21.34 44.24
CA ALA A 6 15.26 -22.28 43.80
C ALA A 6 13.89 -21.59 43.62
N PRO A 7 12.95 -22.20 42.86
CA PRO A 7 11.81 -21.51 42.27
C PRO A 7 10.61 -21.38 43.22
N PHE A 8 9.82 -20.34 42.98
CA PHE A 8 8.57 -20.04 43.64
C PHE A 8 7.49 -21.08 43.27
N GLN A 9 6.94 -21.77 44.28
CA GLN A 9 5.71 -22.58 44.20
C GLN A 9 4.63 -21.91 45.06
N PRO A 10 3.34 -22.05 44.70
CA PRO A 10 2.26 -21.20 45.19
C PRO A 10 1.67 -21.72 46.49
N ASP A 11 1.36 -20.82 47.43
CA ASP A 11 0.58 -21.15 48.61
C ASP A 11 -0.92 -20.91 48.38
N SER A 12 -1.68 -21.89 48.86
CA SER A 12 -3.12 -22.06 48.70
C SER A 12 -3.92 -21.45 49.86
N LYS A 13 -5.19 -21.09 49.57
CA LYS A 13 -6.32 -20.81 50.50
C LYS A 13 -6.26 -19.47 51.25
N LEU A 14 -7.32 -18.73 51.52
CA LEU A 14 -8.77 -18.65 51.24
C LEU A 14 -9.07 -17.15 51.56
N ASP A 15 -9.95 -16.44 50.85
CA ASP A 15 -11.28 -16.16 51.39
C ASP A 15 -12.17 -15.56 50.29
N THR A 16 -13.00 -16.41 49.69
CA THR A 16 -14.12 -16.00 48.86
C THR A 16 -15.34 -15.85 49.77
N ILE A 17 -15.56 -14.65 50.30
CA ILE A 17 -16.82 -14.31 50.96
C ILE A 17 -17.38 -13.06 50.28
N PHE A 18 -18.66 -13.16 49.94
CA PHE A 18 -19.60 -12.20 49.37
C PHE A 18 -20.02 -12.43 47.90
N ALA A 19 -21.34 -12.65 47.79
CA ALA A 19 -22.20 -12.58 46.61
C ALA A 19 -22.35 -13.84 45.75
N MET A 20 -22.71 -14.98 46.35
CA MET A 20 -23.28 -16.11 45.60
C MET A 20 -24.61 -16.66 46.17
N ASP A 21 -25.38 -15.82 46.86
CA ASP A 21 -26.69 -16.22 47.42
C ASP A 21 -27.91 -15.54 46.73
N LYS A 22 -27.70 -14.88 45.58
CA LYS A 22 -28.79 -14.24 44.79
C LYS A 22 -29.11 -14.90 43.45
N LEU A 23 -28.49 -16.03 43.10
CA LEU A 23 -28.68 -16.72 41.81
C LEU A 23 -29.58 -17.98 41.88
N ARG A 24 -30.29 -18.17 42.99
CA ARG A 24 -31.24 -19.28 43.21
C ARG A 24 -32.70 -18.92 42.98
N ASP A 25 -33.00 -17.67 42.63
CA ASP A 25 -34.38 -17.24 42.36
C ASP A 25 -34.76 -17.52 40.89
N PRO A 26 -35.81 -18.32 40.61
CA PRO A 26 -36.26 -18.60 39.24
C PRO A 26 -36.68 -17.34 38.48
N TRP A 27 -37.11 -16.27 39.15
CA TRP A 27 -37.40 -14.99 38.51
C TRP A 27 -36.15 -14.28 37.99
N VAL A 28 -35.04 -14.35 38.74
CA VAL A 28 -33.75 -13.77 38.32
C VAL A 28 -33.16 -14.54 37.13
N ARG A 29 -33.39 -15.87 37.05
CA ARG A 29 -33.00 -16.67 35.87
C ARG A 29 -33.83 -16.33 34.65
N GLY A 30 -35.15 -16.13 34.80
CA GLY A 30 -36.03 -15.74 33.71
C GLY A 30 -35.67 -14.38 33.10
N VAL A 31 -35.37 -13.39 33.95
CA VAL A 31 -34.94 -12.04 33.53
C VAL A 31 -33.52 -12.05 32.96
N ALA A 32 -32.58 -12.80 33.54
CA ALA A 32 -31.22 -12.92 33.01
C ALA A 32 -31.18 -13.64 31.66
N LEU A 33 -31.99 -14.69 31.44
CA LEU A 33 -32.05 -15.39 30.16
C LEU A 33 -32.71 -14.52 29.07
N THR A 34 -33.74 -13.74 29.41
CA THR A 34 -34.36 -12.80 28.46
C THR A 34 -33.47 -11.61 28.16
N LEU A 35 -32.72 -11.05 29.12
CA LEU A 35 -31.70 -10.03 28.85
C LEU A 35 -30.53 -10.59 28.01
N PHE A 36 -30.11 -11.83 28.22
CA PHE A 36 -29.06 -12.46 27.42
C PHE A 36 -29.52 -12.78 26.00
N VAL A 37 -30.78 -13.20 25.80
CA VAL A 37 -31.38 -13.41 24.48
C VAL A 37 -31.61 -12.07 23.76
N VAL A 38 -31.99 -10.99 24.46
CA VAL A 38 -32.10 -9.64 23.87
C VAL A 38 -30.73 -9.04 23.55
N ILE A 39 -29.69 -9.31 24.34
CA ILE A 39 -28.31 -8.90 24.03
C ILE A 39 -27.74 -9.70 22.85
N ILE A 40 -28.06 -10.99 22.73
CA ILE A 40 -27.66 -11.80 21.57
C ILE A 40 -28.47 -11.42 20.31
N LEU A 41 -29.76 -11.08 20.43
CA LEU A 41 -30.55 -10.57 19.29
C LEU A 41 -30.22 -9.13 18.90
N ALA A 42 -29.69 -8.30 19.81
CA ALA A 42 -29.20 -6.95 19.51
C ALA A 42 -27.78 -6.92 18.93
N THR A 43 -27.14 -8.07 18.72
CA THR A 43 -25.95 -8.19 17.85
C THR A 43 -26.29 -8.43 16.38
N ALA A 44 -27.56 -8.25 16.00
CA ALA A 44 -27.95 -8.03 14.62
C ALA A 44 -27.20 -6.82 14.04
N THR A 45 -26.15 -7.12 13.28
CA THR A 45 -25.57 -6.29 12.23
C THR A 45 -25.46 -4.81 12.57
N ARG A 46 -24.56 -4.45 13.50
CA ARG A 46 -23.92 -3.14 13.36
C ARG A 46 -23.08 -3.18 12.09
N VAL A 47 -23.71 -2.84 10.97
CA VAL A 47 -23.02 -2.44 9.75
C VAL A 47 -22.08 -1.32 10.20
N SER A 48 -20.77 -1.60 10.25
CA SER A 48 -19.77 -0.57 10.51
C SER A 48 -20.07 0.59 9.57
N PRO A 49 -20.01 1.86 10.02
CA PRO A 49 -20.20 2.98 9.12
C PRO A 49 -19.25 2.80 7.92
N PRO A 50 -19.72 3.04 6.68
CA PRO A 50 -18.93 2.81 5.49
C PRO A 50 -17.63 3.59 5.61
N THR A 51 -16.51 2.92 5.32
CA THR A 51 -15.20 3.59 5.32
C THR A 51 -15.27 4.76 4.36
N PRO A 52 -15.00 6.00 4.81
CA PRO A 52 -15.07 7.14 3.92
C PRO A 52 -14.06 6.97 2.77
N LEU A 53 -14.54 7.19 1.55
CA LEU A 53 -13.68 7.26 0.37
C LEU A 53 -13.32 8.72 0.13
N THR A 54 -12.04 9.05 0.16
CA THR A 54 -11.58 10.36 -0.27
C THR A 54 -10.97 10.21 -1.66
N GLY A 55 -11.61 10.74 -2.70
CA GLY A 55 -10.98 10.90 -4.01
C GLY A 55 -10.13 12.17 -4.02
N GLU A 56 -9.13 12.24 -4.91
CA GLU A 56 -8.61 13.54 -5.36
C GLU A 56 -9.84 14.35 -5.82
N ARG A 57 -10.18 15.42 -5.07
CA ARG A 57 -11.29 16.30 -5.44
C ARG A 57 -11.05 16.76 -6.87
N PRO A 58 -12.04 16.66 -7.78
CA PRO A 58 -11.99 17.42 -9.02
C PRO A 58 -11.75 18.88 -8.65
N VAL A 59 -10.65 19.47 -9.14
CA VAL A 59 -10.38 20.88 -8.90
C VAL A 59 -11.57 21.66 -9.46
N ALA A 60 -12.32 22.33 -8.60
CA ALA A 60 -13.39 23.24 -8.99
C ALA A 60 -12.75 24.53 -9.53
N GLY A 61 -12.22 24.45 -10.75
CA GLY A 61 -11.89 25.58 -11.61
C GLY A 61 -12.75 25.51 -12.88
N PRO A 62 -12.84 26.58 -13.68
CA PRO A 62 -13.61 26.54 -14.91
C PRO A 62 -13.12 25.35 -15.71
N ALA A 63 -14.03 24.42 -15.99
CA ALA A 63 -13.76 23.18 -16.68
C ALA A 63 -13.28 23.50 -18.10
N ALA A 64 -12.01 23.84 -18.23
CA ALA A 64 -11.23 23.36 -19.35
C ALA A 64 -11.51 21.87 -19.35
N ARG A 65 -12.20 21.40 -20.39
CA ARG A 65 -12.41 19.98 -20.68
C ARG A 65 -11.03 19.35 -20.76
N GLU A 66 -10.42 19.04 -19.62
CA GLU A 66 -9.25 18.19 -19.57
C GLU A 66 -9.75 16.87 -20.13
N ALA A 67 -9.29 16.56 -21.34
CA ALA A 67 -9.72 15.39 -22.07
C ALA A 67 -9.64 14.16 -21.15
N ALA A 68 -10.68 13.32 -21.22
CA ALA A 68 -10.71 12.07 -20.49
C ALA A 68 -9.40 11.31 -20.68
N PHE A 69 -8.89 10.69 -19.63
CA PHE A 69 -7.68 9.89 -19.72
C PHE A 69 -7.92 8.71 -20.64
N THR A 70 -7.20 8.68 -21.75
CA THR A 70 -7.19 7.57 -22.69
C THR A 70 -6.15 6.56 -22.24
N PRO A 71 -6.54 5.34 -21.83
CA PRO A 71 -5.57 4.32 -21.45
C PRO A 71 -4.64 4.00 -22.62
N SER A 72 -3.34 4.16 -22.40
CA SER A 72 -2.32 3.89 -23.40
C SER A 72 -1.03 3.42 -22.73
N GLY A 73 -0.33 2.49 -23.38
CA GLY A 73 1.00 2.06 -22.95
C GLY A 73 2.04 3.19 -22.98
N GLU A 74 1.78 4.26 -23.73
CA GLU A 74 2.69 5.42 -23.84
C GLU A 74 2.80 6.22 -22.53
N HIS A 75 1.83 6.10 -21.61
CA HIS A 75 1.88 6.74 -20.29
C HIS A 75 2.92 6.11 -19.35
N TYR A 76 3.51 4.97 -19.74
CA TYR A 76 4.42 4.18 -18.92
C TYR A 76 5.78 4.08 -19.58
N ALA A 77 6.61 5.11 -19.37
CA ALA A 77 7.87 5.32 -20.09
C ALA A 77 8.91 4.18 -19.95
N TRP A 78 8.78 3.32 -18.94
CA TRP A 78 9.67 2.16 -18.77
C TRP A 78 9.31 0.97 -19.67
N LEU A 79 8.16 1.00 -20.36
CA LEU A 79 7.75 -0.08 -21.26
C LEU A 79 8.53 -0.02 -22.57
N ASN A 80 9.03 -1.18 -23.00
CA ASN A 80 9.58 -1.31 -24.34
C ASN A 80 8.46 -1.31 -25.41
N ARG A 81 8.85 -1.15 -26.68
CA ARG A 81 7.91 -1.08 -27.81
C ARG A 81 6.93 -2.26 -27.88
N ARG A 82 7.39 -3.49 -27.60
CA ARG A 82 6.54 -4.69 -27.63
C ARG A 82 5.51 -4.69 -26.50
N GLN A 83 5.92 -4.27 -25.31
CA GLN A 83 5.04 -4.16 -24.15
C GLN A 83 3.97 -3.10 -24.36
N ARG A 84 4.32 -1.92 -24.90
CA ARG A 84 3.36 -0.87 -25.23
C ARG A 84 2.31 -1.32 -26.23
N ALA A 85 2.73 -2.03 -27.28
CA ALA A 85 1.83 -2.55 -28.30
C ALA A 85 0.85 -3.62 -27.77
N ARG A 86 1.20 -4.29 -26.65
CA ARG A 86 0.37 -5.32 -26.00
C ARG A 86 -0.19 -4.84 -24.65
N TYR A 87 -0.29 -3.53 -24.49
CA TYR A 87 -0.74 -2.92 -23.26
C TYR A 87 -2.17 -3.37 -22.90
N GLU A 88 -2.33 -3.88 -21.69
CA GLU A 88 -3.61 -4.17 -21.07
C GLU A 88 -3.67 -3.41 -19.74
N PRO A 89 -4.63 -2.51 -19.52
CA PRO A 89 -4.75 -1.80 -18.26
C PRO A 89 -5.18 -2.76 -17.14
N LEU A 90 -4.65 -2.53 -15.93
CA LEU A 90 -5.07 -3.24 -14.72
C LEU A 90 -6.61 -3.25 -14.55
N ALA A 91 -7.27 -2.15 -14.87
CA ALA A 91 -8.72 -2.03 -14.85
C ALA A 91 -9.48 -3.09 -15.67
N ALA A 92 -8.91 -3.48 -16.81
CA ALA A 92 -9.47 -4.54 -17.65
C ALA A 92 -9.08 -5.94 -17.15
N ARG A 93 -7.85 -6.08 -16.61
CA ARG A 93 -7.34 -7.36 -16.09
C ARG A 93 -8.12 -7.87 -14.87
N ILE A 94 -8.49 -6.97 -13.96
CA ILE A 94 -9.19 -7.33 -12.71
C ILE A 94 -10.52 -6.57 -12.64
N PRO A 95 -11.65 -7.19 -13.04
CA PRO A 95 -12.96 -6.56 -12.88
C PRO A 95 -13.30 -6.38 -11.40
N PRO A 96 -14.11 -5.36 -11.03
CA PRO A 96 -14.62 -5.25 -9.66
C PRO A 96 -15.46 -6.49 -9.30
N PRO A 97 -15.62 -6.82 -8.00
CA PRO A 97 -16.53 -7.88 -7.59
C PRO A 97 -17.97 -7.60 -8.04
N ASP A 98 -18.78 -8.65 -8.16
CA ASP A 98 -20.17 -8.51 -8.58
C ASP A 98 -20.94 -7.51 -7.69
N GLY A 99 -21.69 -6.61 -8.34
CA GLY A 99 -22.44 -5.56 -7.66
C GLY A 99 -21.59 -4.37 -7.17
N CYS A 100 -20.25 -4.42 -7.25
CA CYS A 100 -19.39 -3.30 -6.88
C CYS A 100 -19.22 -2.30 -8.03
N ALA A 101 -19.36 -1.01 -7.72
CA ALA A 101 -19.07 0.08 -8.63
C ALA A 101 -17.71 0.70 -8.33
N ARG A 102 -16.81 0.79 -9.33
CA ARG A 102 -15.52 1.48 -9.18
C ARG A 102 -15.71 2.94 -8.79
N VAL A 103 -14.84 3.44 -7.93
CA VAL A 103 -14.90 4.85 -7.50
C VAL A 103 -14.61 5.78 -8.67
N LYS A 104 -15.27 6.94 -8.71
CA LYS A 104 -15.00 8.00 -9.69
C LYS A 104 -13.66 8.66 -9.37
N LEU A 105 -12.81 8.86 -10.37
CA LEU A 105 -11.48 9.43 -10.23
C LEU A 105 -11.31 10.63 -11.16
N ALA A 106 -10.43 11.57 -10.78
CA ALA A 106 -9.99 12.63 -11.66
C ALA A 106 -9.27 12.03 -12.89
N ALA A 107 -9.59 12.51 -14.10
CA ALA A 107 -9.08 11.93 -15.34
C ALA A 107 -7.55 11.83 -15.35
N ARG A 108 -6.84 12.92 -15.06
CA ARG A 108 -5.36 12.97 -15.04
C ARG A 108 -4.76 12.86 -13.64
N GLY A 109 -5.51 12.28 -12.70
CA GLY A 109 -5.09 12.08 -11.31
C GLY A 109 -4.19 10.86 -11.11
N PHE A 110 -3.44 10.83 -10.01
CA PHE A 110 -2.53 9.72 -9.70
C PHE A 110 -3.30 8.40 -9.54
N ALA A 111 -4.44 8.47 -8.86
CA ALA A 111 -5.35 7.34 -8.69
C ALA A 111 -5.77 6.72 -10.03
N ASN A 112 -6.10 7.55 -11.03
CA ASN A 112 -6.55 7.04 -12.32
C ASN A 112 -5.38 6.47 -13.14
N TRP A 113 -4.19 7.04 -13.03
CA TRP A 113 -2.97 6.46 -13.59
C TRP A 113 -2.66 5.08 -12.99
N LEU A 114 -2.77 4.92 -11.66
CA LEU A 114 -2.55 3.63 -10.97
C LEU A 114 -3.55 2.55 -11.41
N ARG A 115 -4.84 2.90 -11.52
CA ARG A 115 -5.90 2.02 -12.01
C ARG A 115 -5.62 1.43 -13.40
N HIS A 116 -4.78 2.11 -14.19
CA HIS A 116 -4.44 1.72 -15.55
C HIS A 116 -3.03 1.14 -15.69
N LEU A 117 -2.33 0.82 -14.60
CA LEU A 117 -1.00 0.23 -14.67
C LEU A 117 -0.96 -0.98 -15.63
N PRO A 118 0.15 -1.16 -16.38
CA PRO A 118 0.23 -2.18 -17.41
C PRO A 118 0.28 -3.58 -16.78
N ALA A 119 -0.77 -4.37 -16.99
CA ALA A 119 -0.81 -5.76 -16.55
C ALA A 119 0.10 -6.63 -17.43
N ALA A 120 0.78 -7.58 -16.81
CA ALA A 120 1.51 -8.60 -17.53
C ALA A 120 0.56 -9.69 -18.07
N PRO A 121 1.02 -10.52 -19.03
CA PRO A 121 0.34 -11.76 -19.40
C PRO A 121 0.08 -12.65 -18.18
N ALA A 122 -1.05 -13.37 -18.17
CA ALA A 122 -1.51 -14.17 -17.04
C ALA A 122 -0.55 -15.31 -16.63
N ASP A 123 0.28 -15.77 -17.55
CA ASP A 123 1.32 -16.78 -17.37
C ASP A 123 2.67 -16.20 -16.88
N THR A 124 2.72 -14.92 -16.54
CA THR A 124 3.95 -14.27 -16.04
C THR A 124 4.18 -14.62 -14.56
N PRO A 125 5.35 -15.18 -14.18
CA PRO A 125 5.70 -15.40 -12.78
C PRO A 125 6.13 -14.10 -12.10
N VAL A 126 6.05 -14.07 -10.77
CA VAL A 126 6.77 -13.05 -9.98
C VAL A 126 8.20 -13.51 -9.76
N THR A 127 9.14 -12.62 -10.07
CA THR A 127 10.57 -12.91 -9.96
C THR A 127 11.30 -11.86 -9.14
N THR A 128 12.44 -12.22 -8.55
CA THR A 128 13.35 -11.23 -7.97
C THR A 128 14.05 -10.41 -9.07
N GLY A 129 14.80 -9.37 -8.69
CA GLY A 129 15.65 -8.62 -9.63
C GLY A 129 16.66 -9.50 -10.39
N ARG A 130 17.16 -10.56 -9.75
CA ARG A 130 18.00 -11.61 -10.38
C ARG A 130 17.22 -12.66 -11.18
N ARG A 131 15.94 -12.42 -11.49
CA ARG A 131 15.06 -13.30 -12.27
C ARG A 131 14.79 -14.68 -11.64
N LYS A 132 15.04 -14.84 -10.34
CA LYS A 132 14.63 -16.06 -9.61
C LYS A 132 13.12 -16.03 -9.41
N VAL A 133 12.42 -17.11 -9.81
CA VAL A 133 10.98 -17.25 -9.59
C VAL A 133 10.67 -17.35 -8.09
N VAL A 134 9.76 -16.51 -7.62
CA VAL A 134 9.26 -16.47 -6.22
C VAL A 134 7.81 -16.97 -6.15
N MET A 135 7.01 -16.60 -7.14
CA MET A 135 5.65 -17.14 -7.31
C MET A 135 5.48 -17.57 -8.76
N LYS A 136 5.05 -18.82 -8.94
CA LYS A 136 4.73 -19.38 -10.25
C LYS A 136 3.39 -18.83 -10.75
N PRO A 137 3.11 -18.91 -12.05
CA PRO A 137 1.76 -18.66 -12.55
C PRO A 137 0.75 -19.57 -11.83
N GLY A 138 -0.38 -19.01 -11.40
CA GLY A 138 -1.41 -19.73 -10.64
C GLY A 138 -1.11 -19.91 -9.15
N ASP A 139 -0.05 -19.29 -8.58
CA ASP A 139 0.17 -19.28 -7.14
C ASP A 139 -1.07 -18.72 -6.40
N PRO A 140 -1.58 -19.39 -5.34
CA PRO A 140 -2.80 -18.97 -4.63
C PRO A 140 -2.68 -17.61 -3.93
N ARG A 141 -1.47 -17.04 -3.84
CA ARG A 141 -1.25 -15.70 -3.28
C ARG A 141 -1.25 -14.61 -4.35
N LEU A 142 -1.23 -14.97 -5.63
CA LEU A 142 -1.01 -14.05 -6.75
C LEU A 142 -2.31 -13.83 -7.53
N ALA A 143 -2.75 -12.58 -7.62
CA ALA A 143 -3.88 -12.20 -8.46
C ALA A 143 -3.45 -11.81 -9.88
N ALA A 144 -2.44 -10.95 -9.99
CA ALA A 144 -1.90 -10.49 -11.26
C ALA A 144 -0.46 -9.98 -11.08
N VAL A 145 0.29 -9.96 -12.18
CA VAL A 145 1.62 -9.34 -12.25
C VAL A 145 1.50 -8.03 -13.03
N LEU A 146 2.19 -6.99 -12.59
CA LEU A 146 2.31 -5.72 -13.31
C LEU A 146 3.67 -5.66 -14.00
N LEU A 147 3.74 -5.01 -15.16
CA LEU A 147 4.96 -4.90 -15.96
C LEU A 147 5.96 -3.90 -15.37
N LEU A 148 6.36 -4.09 -14.11
CA LEU A 148 7.36 -3.28 -13.42
C LEU A 148 8.34 -4.19 -12.67
N GLN A 149 9.53 -4.34 -13.26
CA GLN A 149 10.55 -5.28 -12.80
C GLN A 149 11.71 -4.56 -12.08
N PRO A 150 12.19 -5.10 -10.95
CA PRO A 150 13.48 -4.71 -10.38
C PRO A 150 14.67 -5.00 -11.29
N THR A 151 15.59 -4.03 -11.38
CA THR A 151 16.88 -4.19 -12.07
C THR A 151 17.87 -5.02 -11.24
N ASN A 152 17.70 -5.07 -9.92
CA ASN A 152 18.45 -5.93 -9.01
C ASN A 152 17.68 -6.19 -7.69
N ASP A 153 18.20 -7.09 -6.85
CA ASP A 153 17.53 -7.51 -5.61
C ASP A 153 17.65 -6.50 -4.44
N ARG A 154 18.44 -5.42 -4.60
CA ARG A 154 18.76 -4.46 -3.53
C ARG A 154 17.99 -3.14 -3.65
N LEU A 155 17.73 -2.67 -4.87
CA LEU A 155 17.27 -1.30 -5.11
C LEU A 155 15.74 -1.15 -5.15
N LEU A 156 14.93 -2.16 -5.50
CA LEU A 156 13.45 -2.03 -5.40
C LEU A 156 12.86 -2.81 -4.23
N ALA A 157 13.37 -2.61 -3.01
CA ALA A 157 12.64 -3.01 -1.81
C ALA A 157 11.25 -2.32 -1.80
N GLY A 158 10.24 -2.88 -1.12
CA GLY A 158 8.84 -2.42 -1.20
C GLY A 158 8.61 -0.90 -1.15
N ALA A 159 9.34 -0.18 -0.30
CA ALA A 159 9.28 1.29 -0.21
C ALA A 159 9.75 2.02 -1.48
N ASN A 160 10.81 1.53 -2.12
CA ASN A 160 11.36 2.11 -3.35
C ASN A 160 10.43 1.93 -4.55
N MET A 161 9.61 0.87 -4.55
CA MET A 161 8.55 0.72 -5.56
C MET A 161 7.51 1.85 -5.48
N LEU A 162 7.16 2.28 -4.26
CA LEU A 162 6.22 3.38 -4.05
C LEU A 162 6.77 4.70 -4.61
N LEU A 163 8.05 4.99 -4.30
CA LEU A 163 8.76 6.15 -4.85
C LEU A 163 8.81 6.09 -6.37
N ARG A 164 9.12 4.92 -6.95
CA ARG A 164 9.15 4.72 -8.41
C ARG A 164 7.80 5.03 -9.05
N LEU A 165 6.71 4.47 -8.54
CA LEU A 165 5.37 4.72 -9.09
C LEU A 165 4.99 6.20 -9.03
N ARG A 166 5.27 6.88 -7.91
CA ARG A 166 5.02 8.31 -7.77
C ARG A 166 5.85 9.15 -8.74
N ALA A 167 7.14 8.85 -8.86
CA ALA A 167 8.04 9.57 -9.76
C ALA A 167 7.67 9.37 -11.23
N GLU A 168 7.34 8.15 -11.64
CA GLU A 168 6.96 7.84 -13.02
C GLU A 168 5.63 8.48 -13.40
N PHE A 169 4.67 8.58 -12.48
CA PHE A 169 3.44 9.34 -12.69
C PHE A 169 3.75 10.81 -12.97
N LEU A 170 4.55 11.46 -12.10
CA LEU A 170 4.93 12.86 -12.26
C LEU A 170 5.71 13.10 -13.55
N TRP A 171 6.62 12.19 -13.89
CA TRP A 171 7.36 12.20 -15.16
C TRP A 171 6.41 12.12 -16.36
N SER A 172 5.48 11.16 -16.37
CA SER A 172 4.53 10.97 -17.47
C SER A 172 3.56 12.13 -17.64
N GLY A 173 3.31 12.89 -16.57
CA GLY A 173 2.48 14.09 -16.59
C GLY A 173 3.26 15.38 -16.81
N GLU A 174 4.56 15.32 -17.12
CA GLU A 174 5.46 16.47 -17.29
C GLU A 174 5.53 17.40 -16.06
N LYS A 175 5.22 16.88 -14.86
CA LYS A 175 5.24 17.61 -13.58
C LYS A 175 6.61 17.46 -12.90
N LEU A 176 7.67 17.84 -13.60
CA LEU A 176 9.05 17.53 -13.23
C LEU A 176 9.51 18.25 -11.95
N ASP A 177 9.06 19.48 -11.72
CA ASP A 177 9.37 20.27 -10.52
C ASP A 177 8.81 19.62 -9.23
N GLY A 178 7.77 18.79 -9.37
CA GLY A 178 7.18 18.04 -8.26
C GLY A 178 7.96 16.79 -7.87
N ILE A 179 9.04 16.45 -8.58
CA ILE A 179 9.80 15.22 -8.34
C ILE A 179 10.92 15.49 -7.34
N GLY A 180 10.72 15.03 -6.11
CA GLY A 180 11.74 15.03 -5.06
C GLY A 180 11.39 14.04 -3.96
N PHE A 181 12.41 13.38 -3.40
CA PHE A 181 12.24 12.38 -2.35
C PHE A 181 13.33 12.51 -1.30
N HIS A 182 12.99 12.28 -0.03
CA HIS A 182 13.97 12.33 1.04
C HIS A 182 14.82 11.05 1.08
N PHE A 183 16.12 11.20 1.29
CA PHE A 183 16.95 10.08 1.75
C PHE A 183 16.60 9.69 3.18
N THR A 184 17.07 8.52 3.63
CA THR A 184 16.88 8.08 5.03
C THR A 184 17.52 9.07 6.02
N SER A 185 18.54 9.81 5.60
CA SER A 185 19.15 10.89 6.37
C SER A 185 18.27 12.13 6.52
N GLY A 186 17.16 12.23 5.78
CA GLY A 186 16.27 13.37 5.77
C GLY A 186 16.66 14.49 4.79
N HIS A 187 17.68 14.29 3.97
CA HIS A 187 18.05 15.25 2.92
C HIS A 187 17.16 15.04 1.69
N LEU A 188 16.59 16.12 1.16
CA LEU A 188 15.74 16.07 -0.03
C LEU A 188 16.62 16.03 -1.29
N ALA A 189 16.47 14.96 -2.08
CA ALA A 189 17.03 14.89 -3.42
C ALA A 189 15.93 15.24 -4.43
N THR A 190 16.15 16.27 -5.24
CA THR A 190 15.19 16.72 -6.27
C THR A 190 15.67 16.32 -7.66
N TRP A 191 14.72 16.07 -8.55
CA TRP A 191 15.03 15.87 -9.97
C TRP A 191 15.58 17.15 -10.60
N GLU A 192 15.08 18.32 -10.21
CA GLU A 192 15.52 19.61 -10.75
C GLU A 192 17.03 19.83 -10.56
N SER A 193 17.54 19.62 -9.34
CA SER A 193 18.98 19.74 -9.05
C SER A 193 19.78 18.65 -9.77
N TRP A 194 19.27 17.42 -9.80
CA TRP A 194 19.92 16.32 -10.51
C TRP A 194 20.07 16.61 -12.02
N ALA A 195 19.02 17.12 -12.65
CA ALA A 195 18.99 17.45 -14.07
C ALA A 195 19.96 18.59 -14.43
N LYS A 196 20.29 19.46 -13.46
CA LYS A 196 21.33 20.51 -13.60
C LYS A 196 22.76 19.99 -13.40
N GLY A 197 22.94 18.69 -13.13
CA GLY A 197 24.25 18.07 -13.00
C GLY A 197 24.73 17.86 -11.56
N GLU A 198 23.91 18.18 -10.56
CA GLU A 198 24.26 17.96 -9.16
C GLU A 198 24.12 16.49 -8.76
N ARG A 199 25.02 16.01 -7.89
CA ARG A 199 24.96 14.65 -7.34
C ARG A 199 25.15 14.67 -5.83
N PRO A 200 24.55 13.70 -5.11
CA PRO A 200 24.75 13.59 -3.69
C PRO A 200 26.18 13.18 -3.36
N ARG A 201 26.80 13.93 -2.45
CA ARG A 201 28.09 13.61 -1.83
C ARG A 201 27.84 13.22 -0.38
N VAL A 202 28.03 11.94 -0.07
CA VAL A 202 27.70 11.37 1.23
C VAL A 202 28.94 11.27 2.10
N LYS A 203 28.90 11.88 3.30
CA LYS A 203 29.94 11.75 4.33
C LYS A 203 29.30 11.36 5.65
N GLY A 204 29.30 10.07 5.96
CA GLY A 204 28.60 9.56 7.14
C GLY A 204 27.08 9.73 7.00
N ARG A 205 26.46 10.55 7.85
CA ARG A 205 25.01 10.86 7.80
C ARG A 205 24.69 12.14 7.04
N ASP A 206 25.70 12.94 6.74
CA ASP A 206 25.53 14.22 6.05
C ASP A 206 25.58 14.01 4.54
N VAL A 207 24.71 14.72 3.84
CA VAL A 207 24.59 14.66 2.38
C VAL A 207 24.56 16.09 1.85
N SER A 208 25.58 16.45 1.07
CA SER A 208 25.55 17.66 0.23
C SER A 208 25.18 17.28 -1.20
N PHE A 209 24.66 18.25 -1.97
CA PHE A 209 24.48 18.12 -3.41
C PHE A 209 25.44 19.09 -4.08
N GLU A 210 26.30 18.58 -4.95
CA GLU A 210 27.39 19.34 -5.56
C GLU A 210 27.40 19.09 -7.08
N PRO A 211 27.74 20.10 -7.91
CA PRO A 211 27.94 19.90 -9.34
C PRO A 211 28.99 18.82 -9.59
N ALA A 212 28.64 17.82 -10.39
CA ALA A 212 29.54 16.69 -10.70
C ALA A 212 29.48 16.26 -12.17
N PHE A 213 28.42 16.62 -12.90
CA PHE A 213 28.20 16.27 -14.30
C PHE A 213 27.61 17.47 -15.06
N ASP A 214 27.60 17.39 -16.38
CA ASP A 214 26.84 18.31 -17.23
C ASP A 214 25.34 18.14 -17.00
N ALA A 215 24.56 19.17 -17.35
CA ALA A 215 23.12 19.12 -17.28
C ALA A 215 22.55 18.05 -18.24
N ASP A 216 21.67 17.19 -17.72
CA ASP A 216 21.03 16.12 -18.45
C ASP A 216 19.64 15.84 -17.88
N ALA A 217 18.62 16.30 -18.61
CA ALA A 217 17.20 16.10 -18.31
C ALA A 217 16.60 14.87 -19.05
N GLY A 218 17.44 14.02 -19.62
CA GLY A 218 17.05 12.84 -20.38
C GLY A 218 16.51 11.70 -19.53
N ARG A 219 15.87 10.74 -20.21
CA ARG A 219 15.24 9.58 -19.56
C ARG A 219 16.24 8.68 -18.83
N GLU A 220 17.45 8.52 -19.38
CA GLU A 220 18.50 7.70 -18.76
C GLU A 220 19.05 8.34 -17.48
N SER A 221 19.22 9.67 -17.49
CA SER A 221 19.55 10.45 -16.30
C SER A 221 18.47 10.33 -15.23
N PHE A 222 17.18 10.36 -15.61
CA PHE A 222 16.07 10.13 -14.68
C PHE A 222 16.08 8.74 -14.04
N CYS A 223 16.39 7.70 -14.81
CA CYS A 223 16.57 6.36 -14.25
C CYS A 223 17.73 6.33 -13.24
N SER A 224 18.84 7.02 -13.53
CA SER A 224 20.01 7.11 -12.64
C SER A 224 19.70 7.88 -11.35
N TYR A 225 18.90 8.94 -11.45
CA TYR A 225 18.36 9.67 -10.30
C TYR A 225 17.56 8.73 -9.40
N LEU A 226 16.61 7.97 -9.96
CA LEU A 226 15.81 7.01 -9.20
C LEU A 226 16.65 5.92 -8.56
N GLU A 227 17.62 5.35 -9.29
CA GLU A 227 18.54 4.36 -8.74
C GLU A 227 19.38 4.92 -7.58
N THR A 228 19.68 6.21 -7.60
CA THR A 228 20.36 6.89 -6.49
C THR A 228 19.43 7.08 -5.30
N ILE A 229 18.18 7.52 -5.52
CA ILE A 229 17.15 7.55 -4.47
C ILE A 229 17.05 6.18 -3.80
N PHE A 230 16.96 5.11 -4.59
CA PHE A 230 16.78 3.75 -4.10
C PHE A 230 17.93 3.23 -3.23
N GLN A 231 19.15 3.75 -3.42
CA GLN A 231 20.30 3.40 -2.60
C GLN A 231 20.23 4.01 -1.20
N TYR A 232 19.67 5.22 -1.08
CA TYR A 232 19.69 5.99 0.17
C TYR A 232 18.32 6.08 0.85
N ALA A 233 17.24 5.71 0.17
CA ALA A 233 15.89 5.71 0.69
C ALA A 233 15.51 4.41 1.40
N SER A 234 14.55 4.52 2.31
CA SER A 234 13.95 3.40 3.03
C SER A 234 12.47 3.67 3.30
N GLY A 235 11.78 2.78 4.01
CA GLY A 235 10.43 3.08 4.50
C GLY A 235 10.39 4.33 5.40
N HIS A 236 11.51 4.73 6.03
CA HIS A 236 11.57 6.00 6.75
C HIS A 236 11.46 7.20 5.81
N SER A 237 12.16 7.18 4.66
CA SER A 237 12.03 8.19 3.60
C SER A 237 10.58 8.41 3.17
N VAL A 238 9.87 7.32 2.88
CA VAL A 238 8.46 7.40 2.49
C VAL A 238 7.62 8.04 3.61
N SER A 239 7.97 7.83 4.88
CA SER A 239 7.28 8.49 6.00
C SER A 239 7.53 10.00 6.04
N LEU A 240 8.68 10.48 5.57
CA LEU A 240 8.98 11.91 5.42
C LEU A 240 8.23 12.52 4.24
N ASP A 241 7.99 11.76 3.17
CA ASP A 241 7.30 12.19 1.95
C ASP A 241 5.76 12.06 2.01
N THR A 242 5.23 11.52 3.10
CA THR A 242 3.79 11.24 3.28
C THR A 242 3.30 11.67 4.66
N THR A 243 1.98 11.86 4.78
CA THR A 243 1.30 12.15 6.04
C THR A 243 0.42 10.97 6.45
N PRO A 244 0.30 10.65 7.76
CA PRO A 244 -0.67 9.66 8.22
C PRO A 244 -2.11 10.05 7.85
N VAL A 245 -2.92 9.10 7.43
CA VAL A 245 -4.35 9.31 7.21
C VAL A 245 -5.09 9.06 8.53
N THR A 246 -5.71 10.11 9.08
CA THR A 246 -6.32 10.08 10.43
C THR A 246 -7.85 10.19 10.43
N ASP A 247 -8.44 10.53 9.28
CA ASP A 247 -9.90 10.65 9.10
C ASP A 247 -10.59 9.29 8.79
N GLY A 248 -9.81 8.20 8.81
CA GLY A 248 -10.27 6.86 8.46
C GLY A 248 -10.52 6.64 6.97
N SER A 249 -10.25 7.65 6.11
CA SER A 249 -10.51 7.53 4.68
C SER A 249 -9.48 6.67 3.96
N VAL A 250 -9.88 6.08 2.84
CA VAL A 250 -8.96 5.34 1.97
C VAL A 250 -9.13 5.82 0.53
N ALA A 251 -8.01 5.97 -0.17
CA ALA A 251 -7.95 6.43 -1.56
C ALA A 251 -6.95 5.58 -2.36
N PRO A 252 -7.19 5.31 -3.66
CA PRO A 252 -6.13 4.87 -4.54
C PRO A 252 -4.99 5.91 -4.56
N GLY A 253 -3.75 5.43 -4.43
CA GLY A 253 -2.56 6.25 -4.20
C GLY A 253 -2.12 6.31 -2.74
N ASP A 254 -2.99 5.94 -1.79
CA ASP A 254 -2.58 5.78 -0.38
C ASP A 254 -1.64 4.59 -0.20
N ILE A 255 -0.86 4.64 0.87
CA ILE A 255 0.20 3.70 1.18
C ILE A 255 -0.04 3.09 2.55
N LEU A 256 -0.02 1.76 2.63
CA LEU A 256 0.10 1.03 3.89
C LEU A 256 1.58 0.84 4.20
N LEU A 257 2.08 1.55 5.22
CA LEU A 257 3.50 1.58 5.56
C LEU A 257 3.75 1.31 7.04
N ARG A 258 4.42 0.19 7.33
CA ARG A 258 4.88 -0.15 8.68
C ARG A 258 6.39 -0.28 8.74
N ASN A 259 7.03 0.63 9.46
CA ASN A 259 8.47 0.59 9.76
C ASN A 259 8.70 -0.08 11.11
N ALA A 260 8.81 -1.41 11.12
CA ALA A 260 9.01 -2.20 12.34
C ALA A 260 10.11 -3.27 12.15
N ARG A 261 10.77 -3.68 13.24
CA ARG A 261 11.81 -4.73 13.21
C ARG A 261 11.26 -6.07 12.70
N LYS A 262 10.01 -6.38 13.02
CA LYS A 262 9.29 -7.57 12.54
C LYS A 262 7.98 -7.13 11.90
N GLY A 263 7.64 -7.77 10.80
CA GLY A 263 6.39 -7.52 10.08
C GLY A 263 6.36 -6.16 9.36
N SER A 264 7.49 -5.56 9.02
CA SER A 264 7.48 -4.37 8.16
C SER A 264 6.78 -4.67 6.82
N TYR A 265 6.11 -3.66 6.28
CA TYR A 265 5.48 -3.75 4.97
C TYR A 265 5.35 -2.36 4.34
N ALA A 266 5.23 -2.34 3.02
CA ALA A 266 5.02 -1.16 2.20
C ALA A 266 4.19 -1.57 0.99
N LEU A 267 2.90 -1.24 0.98
CA LEU A 267 1.97 -1.55 -0.11
C LEU A 267 1.24 -0.28 -0.55
N MET A 268 0.83 -0.23 -1.82
CA MET A 268 0.05 0.89 -2.37
C MET A 268 -1.37 0.45 -2.69
N VAL A 269 -2.35 1.29 -2.41
CA VAL A 269 -3.71 1.14 -2.91
C VAL A 269 -3.74 1.54 -4.39
N LEU A 270 -4.06 0.61 -5.29
CA LEU A 270 -4.08 0.87 -6.74
C LEU A 270 -5.45 1.26 -7.25
N ASP A 271 -6.50 0.72 -6.64
CA ASP A 271 -7.87 0.94 -7.08
C ASP A 271 -8.84 0.70 -5.93
N ALA A 272 -10.07 1.19 -6.10
CA ALA A 272 -11.15 1.05 -5.15
C ALA A 272 -12.51 0.90 -5.86
N CYS A 273 -13.41 0.14 -5.24
CA CYS A 273 -14.81 0.05 -5.61
C CYS A 273 -15.71 -0.02 -4.37
N THR A 274 -16.95 0.37 -4.54
CA THR A 274 -17.97 0.38 -3.49
C THR A 274 -19.04 -0.66 -3.81
N GLY A 275 -19.31 -1.57 -2.87
CA GLY A 275 -20.39 -2.53 -2.94
C GLY A 275 -21.78 -1.89 -2.81
N PRO A 276 -22.85 -2.65 -3.05
CA PRO A 276 -24.22 -2.15 -3.01
C PRO A 276 -24.62 -1.63 -1.62
N ASN A 277 -24.00 -2.13 -0.54
CA ASN A 277 -24.27 -1.67 0.82
C ASN A 277 -23.28 -0.59 1.32
N GLY A 278 -22.44 -0.05 0.42
CA GLY A 278 -21.41 0.90 0.79
C GLY A 278 -20.11 0.26 1.27
N GLU A 279 -19.92 -1.06 1.13
CA GLU A 279 -18.65 -1.70 1.49
C GLU A 279 -17.53 -1.18 0.58
N LEU A 280 -16.43 -0.73 1.17
CA LEU A 280 -15.26 -0.36 0.40
C LEU A 280 -14.39 -1.59 0.14
N HIS A 281 -14.04 -1.83 -1.11
CA HIS A 281 -13.04 -2.82 -1.51
C HIS A 281 -11.88 -2.14 -2.22
N ILE A 282 -10.65 -2.63 -1.99
CA ILE A 282 -9.43 -2.08 -2.58
C ILE A 282 -8.57 -3.15 -3.26
N LEU A 283 -7.83 -2.72 -4.28
CA LEU A 283 -6.69 -3.46 -4.83
C LEU A 283 -5.39 -2.95 -4.24
N LEU A 284 -4.49 -3.86 -3.89
CA LEU A 284 -3.16 -3.54 -3.37
C LEU A 284 -2.07 -3.92 -4.38
N ALA A 285 -0.98 -3.14 -4.40
CA ALA A 285 0.28 -3.51 -5.03
C ALA A 285 1.31 -3.87 -3.97
N ASP A 286 2.10 -4.91 -4.25
CA ASP A 286 3.26 -5.30 -3.47
C ASP A 286 4.46 -5.57 -4.40
N ALA A 287 5.65 -5.36 -3.86
CA ALA A 287 6.92 -5.68 -4.52
C ALA A 287 7.79 -6.63 -3.69
N GLY A 288 7.25 -7.18 -2.60
CA GLY A 288 7.91 -8.18 -1.76
C GLY A 288 9.18 -7.69 -1.06
N MET A 289 9.74 -8.58 -0.25
CA MET A 289 11.05 -8.41 0.40
C MET A 289 11.79 -9.78 0.35
N PRO A 290 12.90 -9.94 -0.39
CA PRO A 290 13.63 -8.94 -1.20
C PRO A 290 12.82 -8.44 -2.41
N ALA A 291 13.38 -7.47 -3.15
CA ALA A 291 12.77 -6.83 -4.31
C ALA A 291 12.26 -7.84 -5.37
N GLN A 292 10.99 -7.74 -5.71
CA GLN A 292 10.30 -8.59 -6.69
C GLN A 292 9.61 -7.74 -7.77
N THR A 293 9.25 -8.38 -8.88
CA THR A 293 8.31 -7.84 -9.87
C THR A 293 7.07 -7.31 -9.15
N LEU A 294 6.57 -6.12 -9.49
CA LEU A 294 5.35 -5.59 -8.89
C LEU A 294 4.17 -6.52 -9.17
N TYR A 295 3.39 -6.84 -8.14
CA TYR A 295 2.26 -7.77 -8.26
C TYR A 295 1.08 -7.34 -7.38
N ILE A 296 -0.07 -7.95 -7.66
CA ILE A 296 -1.28 -7.80 -6.85
C ILE A 296 -1.43 -9.06 -5.99
N PRO A 297 -1.29 -8.97 -4.65
CA PRO A 297 -1.56 -10.09 -3.77
C PRO A 297 -3.06 -10.37 -3.68
N ARG A 298 -3.41 -11.63 -3.39
CA ARG A 298 -4.76 -12.00 -2.96
C ARG A 298 -4.93 -11.78 -1.45
N GLY A 299 -6.17 -11.49 -1.05
CA GLY A 299 -6.61 -11.57 0.34
C GLY A 299 -6.66 -13.01 0.84
N SER A 300 -6.84 -13.19 2.15
CA SER A 300 -7.00 -14.51 2.77
C SER A 300 -8.26 -15.26 2.29
N ASP A 301 -9.22 -14.55 1.69
CA ASP A 301 -10.40 -15.09 1.01
C ASP A 301 -10.11 -15.60 -0.42
N GLY A 302 -8.88 -15.45 -0.91
CA GLY A 302 -8.46 -15.80 -2.26
C GLY A 302 -8.84 -14.76 -3.32
N GLY A 303 -9.53 -13.68 -2.95
CA GLY A 303 -9.93 -12.60 -3.86
C GLY A 303 -8.82 -11.56 -4.05
N PRO A 304 -8.77 -10.85 -5.19
CA PRO A 304 -7.86 -9.72 -5.37
C PRO A 304 -8.36 -8.43 -4.68
N TRP A 305 -9.67 -8.32 -4.45
CA TRP A 305 -10.34 -7.15 -3.88
C TRP A 305 -10.54 -7.33 -2.38
N LEU A 306 -9.78 -6.60 -1.57
CA LEU A 306 -9.85 -6.72 -0.13
C LEU A 306 -10.93 -5.79 0.43
N ALA A 307 -11.87 -6.34 1.18
CA ALA A 307 -12.88 -5.58 1.90
C ALA A 307 -12.23 -4.78 3.04
N VAL A 308 -12.45 -3.46 3.04
CA VAL A 308 -11.89 -2.52 4.02
C VAL A 308 -12.84 -2.40 5.20
N SER A 309 -12.27 -2.55 6.41
CA SER A 309 -12.99 -2.45 7.67
C SER A 309 -12.20 -1.61 8.66
N GLN A 310 -12.81 -0.59 9.25
CA GLN A 310 -12.16 0.24 10.27
C GLN A 310 -11.78 -0.54 11.54
N SER A 311 -12.48 -1.66 11.81
CA SER A 311 -12.30 -2.47 13.01
C SER A 311 -11.49 -3.75 12.81
N ARG A 312 -11.04 -4.05 11.58
CA ARG A 312 -10.34 -5.32 11.27
C ARG A 312 -9.14 -5.07 10.38
N ASP A 313 -8.07 -5.82 10.63
CA ASP A 313 -6.91 -5.83 9.77
C ASP A 313 -7.26 -6.46 8.40
N LEU A 314 -6.65 -5.95 7.33
CA LEU A 314 -6.66 -6.58 6.02
C LEU A 314 -5.70 -7.76 6.07
N VAL A 315 -6.16 -8.97 5.75
CA VAL A 315 -5.32 -10.17 5.80
C VAL A 315 -5.02 -10.64 4.38
N LEU A 316 -3.74 -10.75 4.03
CA LEU A 316 -3.27 -11.28 2.75
C LEU A 316 -3.24 -12.81 2.78
N ALA A 317 -3.25 -13.44 1.60
CA ALA A 317 -3.15 -14.89 1.43
C ALA A 317 -1.84 -15.50 1.98
N ASP A 318 -0.80 -14.69 2.18
CA ASP A 318 0.45 -15.09 2.82
C ASP A 318 0.45 -14.94 4.35
N GLY A 319 -0.70 -14.56 4.94
CA GLY A 319 -0.89 -14.40 6.37
C GLY A 319 -0.48 -13.04 6.93
N ARG A 320 0.03 -12.10 6.11
CA ARG A 320 0.32 -10.74 6.58
C ARG A 320 -0.99 -10.00 6.91
N ALA A 321 -1.05 -9.47 8.13
CA ALA A 321 -2.10 -8.56 8.58
C ALA A 321 -1.64 -7.10 8.41
N LEU A 322 -2.40 -6.31 7.64
CA LEU A 322 -2.17 -4.90 7.36
C LEU A 322 -3.22 -4.06 8.09
N ARG A 323 -2.77 -2.98 8.71
CA ARG A 323 -3.61 -2.11 9.55
C ARG A 323 -3.92 -0.82 8.82
N LEU A 324 -5.18 -0.41 8.81
CA LEU A 324 -5.56 0.92 8.29
C LEU A 324 -4.93 2.07 9.08
N ALA A 325 -4.59 1.85 10.35
CA ALA A 325 -3.83 2.82 11.15
C ALA A 325 -2.41 3.12 10.58
N ASP A 326 -1.87 2.24 9.72
CA ASP A 326 -0.59 2.42 9.06
C ASP A 326 -0.74 3.11 7.68
N LEU A 327 -1.95 3.60 7.35
CA LEU A 327 -2.23 4.28 6.09
C LEU A 327 -1.62 5.69 6.05
N ARG A 328 -1.04 6.03 4.91
CA ARG A 328 -0.39 7.31 4.65
C ARG A 328 -0.74 7.82 3.26
N ARG A 329 -0.73 9.14 3.09
CA ARG A 329 -1.02 9.84 1.83
C ARG A 329 0.14 10.75 1.45
N TRP A 330 0.46 10.82 0.17
CA TRP A 330 1.48 11.73 -0.35
C TRP A 330 1.21 13.18 0.07
N LYS A 331 2.28 13.90 0.42
CA LYS A 331 2.24 15.35 0.67
C LYS A 331 1.97 16.13 -0.62
#